data_AF-A0A1F4FLT3-F1
#
_entry.id   AF-A0A1F4FLT3-F1
#
_cell.length_a   1.000
_cell.length_b   1.000
_cell.length_c   1.000
_cell.angle_alpha   90.00
_cell.angle_beta   90.00
_cell.angle_gamma   90.00
#
_symmetry.space_group_name_H-M   'P 1'
#
loop_
_entity.id
_entity.type
_entity.pdbx_description
1 polymer ?
#
loop_
_entity_poly.entity_id
_entity_poly.type
_entity_poly.pdbx_seq_one_letter_code
_entity_poly.pdbx_strand_id
1 'polypeptide(L)'
;MLKPTPFHERTSALCVSHAWRRWAGYLAASSYELSHEREYHAIRSSAALLDISPLYKYRLSGKDAARLLDRVVTRDVQRVPIGQVLYTPWCDAAGKVLDDGTVARLDEQLFRMTSADPNLRWLQDNALGLDVSVQDISESLGALALQGPASRAILQSMSDTDLGKLRYFRMTQASLRGIPVTVSRTGYTGDLGYEIWVGTPKAIALWDALIEAGTPYGITPAGMLALDIARIEAGLMLMDVDYVPARKALIESQTSSPFELDLAWTV
;
A
#
# COMPACT_ATOMS: atom_id res chain seq x y z
N MET A 1 -17.55 11.72 10.72
CA MET A 1 -16.41 11.58 11.65
C MET A 1 -15.37 10.72 10.96
N LEU A 2 -14.07 11.06 11.07
CA LEU A 2 -13.00 10.23 10.47
C LEU A 2 -12.96 8.88 11.18
N LYS A 3 -12.66 7.82 10.44
CA LYS A 3 -12.56 6.46 10.99
C LYS A 3 -11.16 6.23 11.58
N PRO A 4 -11.04 5.54 12.73
CA PRO A 4 -9.75 5.04 13.17
C PRO A 4 -9.32 3.87 12.28
N THR A 5 -8.01 3.74 12.05
CA THR A 5 -7.43 2.53 11.44
C THR A 5 -7.42 1.37 12.43
N PRO A 6 -7.20 0.12 11.99
CA PRO A 6 -7.01 -1.04 12.88
C PRO A 6 -5.84 -0.89 13.86
N PHE A 7 -4.90 0.02 13.60
CA PHE A 7 -3.74 0.28 14.45
C PHE A 7 -3.88 1.56 15.27
N HIS A 8 -5.01 2.27 15.15
CA HIS A 8 -5.21 3.59 15.75
C HIS A 8 -5.04 3.60 17.27
N GLU A 9 -5.42 2.54 17.96
CA GLU A 9 -5.21 2.41 19.41
C GLU A 9 -3.74 2.58 19.80
N ARG A 10 -2.81 2.06 18.98
CA ARG A 10 -1.36 2.19 19.21
C ARG A 10 -0.80 3.48 18.65
N THR A 11 -1.18 3.85 17.43
CA THR A 11 -0.65 5.06 16.80
C THR A 11 -1.09 6.33 17.52
N SER A 12 -2.32 6.37 18.04
CA SER A 12 -2.81 7.52 18.81
C SER A 12 -2.07 7.72 20.13
N ALA A 13 -1.77 6.64 20.85
CA ALA A 13 -1.01 6.70 22.10
C ALA A 13 0.43 7.21 21.91
N LEU A 14 0.99 7.03 20.71
CA LEU A 14 2.36 7.43 20.36
C LEU A 14 2.44 8.83 19.72
N CYS A 15 1.31 9.40 19.30
CA CYS A 15 1.26 10.66 18.58
C CYS A 15 1.28 11.86 19.53
N VAL A 16 2.45 12.13 20.12
CA VAL A 16 2.70 13.26 21.04
C VAL A 16 2.52 14.61 20.35
N SER A 17 2.79 14.68 19.04
CA SER A 17 2.61 15.89 18.24
C SER A 17 1.16 16.35 18.09
N HIS A 18 0.20 15.43 18.26
CA HIS A 18 -1.21 15.60 17.87
C HIS A 18 -1.41 16.05 16.40
N ALA A 19 -0.40 15.88 15.54
CA ALA A 19 -0.42 16.31 14.15
C ALA A 19 -1.13 15.27 13.28
N TRP A 20 -2.45 15.36 13.20
CA TRP A 20 -3.27 14.42 12.43
C TRP A 20 -3.65 14.97 11.04
N ARG A 21 -3.75 14.07 10.06
CA ARG A 21 -4.25 14.36 8.72
C ARG A 21 -5.35 13.39 8.33
N ARG A 22 -6.20 13.83 7.40
CA ARG A 22 -7.18 12.99 6.75
C ARG A 22 -6.50 12.25 5.59
N TRP A 23 -6.60 10.93 5.58
CA TRP A 23 -6.19 10.09 4.46
C TRP A 23 -7.29 9.07 4.18
N ALA A 24 -7.92 9.12 3.00
CA ALA A 24 -8.97 8.18 2.57
C ALA A 24 -10.12 7.97 3.59
N GLY A 25 -10.45 9.02 4.36
CA GLY A 25 -11.49 8.96 5.40
C GLY A 25 -11.02 8.46 6.77
N TYR A 26 -9.73 8.17 6.92
CA TYR A 26 -9.09 7.79 8.18
C TYR A 26 -8.31 8.94 8.82
N LEU A 27 -8.11 8.82 10.13
CA LEU A 27 -7.20 9.68 10.90
C LEU A 27 -5.79 9.06 10.88
N ALA A 28 -4.86 9.72 10.18
CA ALA A 28 -3.48 9.27 10.02
C ALA A 28 -2.49 10.26 10.64
N ALA A 29 -1.43 9.75 11.29
CA ALA A 29 -0.42 10.60 11.92
C ALA A 29 0.48 11.25 10.86
N SER A 30 0.66 12.57 10.95
CA SER A 30 1.60 13.31 10.10
C SER A 30 3.03 13.13 10.59
N SER A 31 3.21 13.19 11.91
CA SER A 31 4.41 12.86 12.67
C SER A 31 3.96 12.41 14.06
N TYR A 32 4.75 11.59 14.73
CA TYR A 32 4.54 11.16 16.11
C TYR A 32 5.19 12.12 17.10
N GLU A 33 6.37 12.64 16.76
CA GLU A 33 7.09 13.65 17.54
C GLU A 33 6.90 15.06 16.96
N LEU A 34 7.42 16.08 17.65
CA LEU A 34 7.33 17.48 17.21
C LEU A 34 8.01 17.73 15.86
N SER A 35 9.00 16.91 15.49
CA SER A 35 9.61 16.87 14.16
C SER A 35 9.56 15.45 13.60
N HIS A 36 9.64 15.34 12.26
CA HIS A 36 9.67 14.05 11.56
C HIS A 36 11.11 13.56 11.30
N GLU A 37 12.13 14.20 11.86
CA GLU A 37 13.54 13.91 11.56
C GLU A 37 13.93 12.51 12.01
N ARG A 38 13.56 12.12 13.24
CA ARG A 38 13.82 10.78 13.76
C ARG A 38 13.15 9.70 12.93
N GLU A 39 11.92 9.96 12.50
CA GLU A 39 11.14 9.05 11.66
C GLU A 39 11.79 8.88 10.28
N TYR A 40 12.23 9.99 9.66
CA TYR A 40 12.98 9.98 8.41
C TYR A 40 14.31 9.22 8.54
N HIS A 41 15.08 9.49 9.59
CA HIS A 41 16.32 8.76 9.84
C HIS A 41 16.07 7.27 10.08
N ALA A 42 14.96 6.89 10.72
CA ALA A 42 14.61 5.49 10.88
C ALA A 42 14.35 4.78 9.54
N ILE A 43 13.71 5.46 8.57
CA ILE A 43 13.55 4.95 7.20
C ILE A 43 14.92 4.67 6.58
N ARG A 44 15.86 5.61 6.70
CA ARG A 44 17.17 5.54 6.01
C ARG A 44 18.19 4.65 6.70
N SER A 45 18.22 4.60 8.04
CA SER A 45 19.30 3.94 8.80
C SER A 45 18.88 2.75 9.65
N SER A 46 17.58 2.57 9.94
CA SER A 46 17.10 1.47 10.79
C SER A 46 15.85 0.80 10.21
N ALA A 47 14.69 0.97 10.85
CA ALA A 47 13.40 0.55 10.36
C ALA A 47 12.31 1.51 10.82
N ALA A 48 11.47 1.94 9.88
CA ALA A 48 10.27 2.70 10.12
C ALA A 48 9.03 1.83 9.95
N LEU A 49 8.05 1.97 10.85
CA LEU A 49 6.77 1.28 10.78
C LEU A 49 5.65 2.28 10.48
N LEU A 50 5.01 2.16 9.33
CA LEU A 50 3.96 3.05 8.86
C LEU A 50 2.63 2.33 8.78
N ASP A 51 1.57 2.99 9.24
CA ASP A 51 0.20 2.53 9.05
C ASP A 51 -0.33 2.98 7.69
N ILE A 52 -0.37 2.04 6.75
CA ILE A 52 -0.88 2.24 5.38
C ILE A 52 -2.30 1.67 5.21
N SER A 53 -2.97 1.33 6.32
CA SER A 53 -4.35 0.87 6.32
C SER A 53 -5.36 1.81 5.65
N PRO A 54 -5.13 3.14 5.58
CA PRO A 54 -6.06 4.01 4.87
C PRO A 54 -6.23 3.73 3.39
N LEU A 55 -5.26 3.09 2.71
CA LEU A 55 -5.41 2.71 1.30
C LEU A 55 -6.68 1.88 1.08
N TYR A 56 -7.43 2.20 0.03
CA TYR A 56 -8.54 1.35 -0.41
C TYR A 56 -7.97 0.03 -0.91
N LYS A 57 -8.65 -1.08 -0.58
CA LYS A 57 -8.30 -2.42 -1.04
C LYS A 57 -9.52 -3.09 -1.64
N TYR A 58 -9.42 -3.53 -2.89
CA TYR A 58 -10.44 -4.28 -3.59
C TYR A 58 -9.99 -5.71 -3.81
N ARG A 59 -10.83 -6.67 -3.43
CA ARG A 59 -10.65 -8.08 -3.78
C ARG A 59 -11.44 -8.36 -5.05
N LEU A 60 -10.76 -8.88 -6.06
CA LEU A 60 -11.35 -9.33 -7.31
C LEU A 60 -11.24 -10.85 -7.37
N SER A 61 -12.37 -11.54 -7.50
CA SER A 61 -12.42 -13.01 -7.51
C SER A 61 -13.34 -13.54 -8.61
N GLY A 62 -12.87 -14.51 -9.38
CA GLY A 62 -13.65 -15.17 -10.44
C GLY A 62 -12.83 -15.41 -11.70
N LYS A 63 -13.38 -16.21 -12.62
CA LYS A 63 -12.67 -16.63 -13.84
C LYS A 63 -12.27 -15.45 -14.75
N ASP A 64 -13.03 -14.36 -14.69
CA ASP A 64 -12.78 -13.16 -15.50
C ASP A 64 -12.06 -12.04 -14.72
N ALA A 65 -11.53 -12.32 -13.51
CA ALA A 65 -10.87 -11.29 -12.69
C ALA A 65 -9.64 -10.65 -13.39
N ALA A 66 -8.80 -11.47 -14.03
CA ALA A 66 -7.66 -10.95 -14.81
C ALA A 66 -8.13 -10.14 -16.03
N ARG A 67 -9.21 -10.56 -16.70
CA ARG A 67 -9.78 -9.85 -17.86
C ARG A 67 -10.38 -8.50 -17.47
N LEU A 68 -11.02 -8.41 -16.30
CA LEU A 68 -11.46 -7.13 -15.76
C LEU A 68 -10.25 -6.23 -15.50
N LEU A 69 -9.21 -6.74 -14.84
CA LEU A 69 -8.00 -5.98 -14.55
C LEU A 69 -7.31 -5.48 -15.82
N ASP A 70 -7.11 -6.32 -16.84
CA ASP A 70 -6.55 -5.90 -18.14
C ASP A 70 -7.40 -4.85 -18.86
N ARG A 71 -8.72 -4.81 -18.62
CA ARG A 71 -9.59 -3.77 -19.17
C ARG A 71 -9.38 -2.43 -18.47
N VAL A 72 -9.00 -2.45 -17.19
CA VAL A 72 -9.00 -1.26 -16.34
C VAL A 72 -7.61 -0.68 -16.12
N VAL A 73 -6.58 -1.52 -15.99
CA VAL A 73 -5.19 -1.08 -15.77
C VAL A 73 -4.40 -1.12 -17.07
N THR A 74 -3.27 -0.41 -17.10
CA THR A 74 -2.43 -0.27 -18.31
C THR A 74 -1.48 -1.46 -18.50
N ARG A 75 -1.09 -2.15 -17.43
CA ARG A 75 -0.22 -3.33 -17.51
C ARG A 75 -0.98 -4.60 -17.85
N ASP A 76 -0.31 -5.51 -18.55
CA ASP A 76 -0.76 -6.89 -18.78
C ASP A 76 -0.78 -7.70 -17.46
N VAL A 77 -1.96 -7.91 -16.91
CA VAL A 77 -2.20 -8.66 -15.67
C VAL A 77 -2.26 -10.17 -15.92
N GLN A 78 -2.62 -10.62 -17.13
CA GLN A 78 -2.59 -12.04 -17.49
C GLN A 78 -1.20 -12.67 -17.38
N ARG A 79 -0.15 -11.90 -17.69
CA ARG A 79 1.25 -12.35 -17.62
C ARG A 79 1.83 -12.34 -16.20
N VAL A 80 1.10 -11.84 -15.21
CA VAL A 80 1.57 -11.73 -13.83
C VAL A 80 1.51 -13.12 -13.17
N PRO A 81 2.64 -13.68 -12.71
CA PRO A 81 2.65 -14.92 -11.94
C PRO A 81 1.93 -14.79 -10.60
N ILE A 82 1.41 -15.90 -10.07
CA ILE A 82 0.88 -15.95 -8.70
C ILE A 82 2.00 -15.57 -7.70
N GLY A 83 1.62 -14.78 -6.69
CA GLY A 83 2.58 -14.26 -5.71
C GLY A 83 3.43 -13.09 -6.23
N GLN A 84 3.01 -12.43 -7.33
CA GLN A 84 3.61 -11.19 -7.81
C GLN A 84 2.66 -10.01 -7.61
N VAL A 85 3.27 -8.87 -7.33
CA VAL A 85 2.64 -7.54 -7.25
C VAL A 85 3.12 -6.75 -8.47
N LEU A 86 2.29 -5.86 -8.99
CA LEU A 86 2.65 -4.91 -10.03
C LEU A 86 2.20 -3.52 -9.63
N TYR A 87 3.01 -2.52 -9.92
CA TYR A 87 2.60 -1.12 -9.89
C TYR A 87 2.00 -0.75 -11.25
N THR A 88 0.85 -0.10 -11.27
CA THR A 88 0.17 0.30 -12.51
C THR A 88 -0.73 1.51 -12.28
N PRO A 89 -0.77 2.48 -13.21
CA PRO A 89 -1.86 3.41 -13.32
C PRO A 89 -3.06 2.74 -14.01
N TRP A 90 -4.24 3.34 -13.82
CA TRP A 90 -5.40 3.10 -14.67
C TRP A 90 -5.97 4.39 -15.20
N CYS A 91 -6.60 4.31 -16.37
CA CYS A 91 -7.02 5.47 -17.13
C CYS A 91 -8.52 5.44 -17.43
N ASP A 92 -9.06 6.60 -17.79
CA ASP A 92 -10.36 6.69 -18.45
C ASP A 92 -10.27 6.31 -19.95
N ALA A 93 -11.41 6.40 -20.64
CA ALA A 93 -11.50 6.07 -22.06
C ALA A 93 -10.69 7.03 -22.97
N ALA A 94 -10.27 8.20 -22.47
CA ALA A 94 -9.42 9.14 -23.18
C ALA A 94 -7.92 8.90 -22.91
N GLY A 95 -7.58 7.87 -22.12
CA GLY A 95 -6.20 7.56 -21.76
C GLY A 95 -5.63 8.47 -20.67
N LYS A 96 -6.49 9.16 -19.91
CA LYS A 96 -6.09 10.05 -18.82
C LYS A 96 -6.13 9.32 -17.48
N VAL A 97 -5.08 9.49 -16.67
CA VAL A 97 -4.86 8.76 -15.43
C VAL A 97 -5.93 9.12 -14.41
N LEU A 98 -6.61 8.09 -13.90
CA LEU A 98 -7.64 8.22 -12.88
C LEU A 98 -7.06 8.07 -11.48
N ASP A 99 -6.16 7.11 -11.30
CA ASP A 99 -5.51 6.75 -10.05
C ASP A 99 -4.37 5.75 -10.37
N ASP A 100 -3.54 5.46 -9.39
CA ASP A 100 -2.40 4.55 -9.49
C ASP A 100 -2.23 3.74 -8.19
N GLY A 101 -1.56 2.61 -8.31
CA GLY A 101 -1.41 1.73 -7.16
C GLY A 101 -0.88 0.37 -7.54
N THR A 102 -1.26 -0.63 -6.75
CA THR A 102 -0.75 -1.99 -6.92
C THR A 102 -1.84 -3.00 -7.20
N VAL A 103 -1.54 -3.97 -8.05
CA VAL A 103 -2.34 -5.18 -8.24
C VAL A 103 -1.50 -6.38 -7.83
N ALA A 104 -2.01 -7.20 -6.91
CA ALA A 104 -1.37 -8.40 -6.44
C ALA A 104 -2.16 -9.63 -6.90
N ARG A 105 -1.50 -10.58 -7.58
CA ARG A 105 -2.10 -11.87 -7.96
C ARG A 105 -1.97 -12.87 -6.82
N LEU A 106 -3.00 -12.95 -5.99
CA LEU A 106 -3.02 -13.77 -4.77
C LEU A 106 -3.15 -15.26 -5.10
N ASP A 107 -3.92 -15.61 -6.14
CA ASP A 107 -4.17 -16.97 -6.62
C ASP A 107 -4.49 -16.94 -8.14
N GLU A 108 -4.87 -18.08 -8.74
CA GLU A 108 -5.23 -18.20 -10.15
C GLU A 108 -6.34 -17.21 -10.56
N GLN A 109 -7.36 -17.10 -9.72
CA GLN A 109 -8.58 -16.29 -9.96
C GLN A 109 -8.81 -15.25 -8.86
N LEU A 110 -7.80 -14.94 -8.04
CA LEU A 110 -7.91 -14.05 -6.90
C LEU A 110 -6.85 -12.96 -6.97
N PHE A 111 -7.31 -11.71 -6.95
CA PHE A 111 -6.46 -10.53 -7.03
C PHE A 111 -6.83 -9.53 -5.93
N ARG A 112 -5.85 -8.71 -5.55
CA ARG A 112 -6.07 -7.53 -4.71
C ARG A 112 -5.54 -6.29 -5.41
N MET A 113 -6.38 -5.28 -5.56
CA MET A 113 -6.01 -3.97 -6.07
C MET A 113 -6.01 -2.95 -4.93
N THR A 114 -4.99 -2.11 -4.85
CA THR A 114 -4.93 -0.97 -3.92
C THR A 114 -5.08 0.34 -4.68
N SER A 115 -5.75 1.32 -4.07
CA SER A 115 -5.93 2.65 -4.67
C SER A 115 -5.89 3.77 -3.63
N ALA A 116 -5.51 4.97 -4.06
CA ALA A 116 -5.52 6.15 -3.21
C ALA A 116 -6.95 6.65 -2.97
N ASP A 117 -7.80 6.57 -4.00
CA ASP A 117 -9.19 7.02 -3.97
C ASP A 117 -10.21 5.87 -4.13
N PRO A 118 -11.51 6.12 -3.85
CA PRO A 118 -12.54 5.11 -4.03
C PRO A 118 -12.74 4.76 -5.52
N ASN A 119 -12.51 3.50 -5.88
CA ASN A 119 -12.67 2.99 -7.25
C ASN A 119 -13.72 1.87 -7.39
N LEU A 120 -14.41 1.47 -6.32
CA LEU A 120 -15.36 0.34 -6.33
C LEU A 120 -16.41 0.46 -7.43
N ARG A 121 -17.08 1.61 -7.54
CA ARG A 121 -18.14 1.82 -8.54
C ARG A 121 -17.60 1.67 -9.96
N TRP A 122 -16.45 2.27 -10.23
CA TRP A 122 -15.81 2.21 -11.53
C TRP A 122 -15.39 0.78 -11.92
N LEU A 123 -14.88 0.01 -10.95
CA LEU A 123 -14.59 -1.42 -11.16
C LEU A 123 -15.86 -2.22 -11.45
N GLN A 124 -16.96 -1.96 -10.73
CA GLN A 124 -18.25 -2.63 -10.94
C GLN A 124 -18.86 -2.31 -12.31
N ASP A 125 -18.78 -1.06 -12.75
CA ASP A 125 -19.26 -0.66 -14.08
C ASP A 125 -18.46 -1.34 -15.20
N ASN A 126 -17.14 -1.50 -15.03
CA ASN A 126 -16.28 -2.21 -15.99
C ASN A 126 -16.42 -3.75 -15.93
N ALA A 127 -16.99 -4.28 -14.84
CA ALA A 127 -17.22 -5.70 -14.63
C ALA A 127 -18.47 -6.23 -15.36
N LEU A 128 -19.31 -5.36 -15.93
CA LEU A 128 -20.54 -5.77 -16.61
C LEU A 128 -20.23 -6.76 -17.75
N GLY A 129 -20.93 -7.89 -17.72
CA GLY A 129 -20.75 -9.00 -18.67
C GLY A 129 -19.56 -9.92 -18.39
N LEU A 130 -18.86 -9.75 -17.25
CA LEU A 130 -17.78 -10.62 -16.80
C LEU A 130 -18.21 -11.43 -15.57
N ASP A 131 -17.70 -12.66 -15.46
CA ASP A 131 -17.86 -13.52 -14.28
C ASP A 131 -16.77 -13.22 -13.25
N VAL A 132 -16.98 -12.13 -12.51
CA VAL A 132 -16.08 -11.60 -11.50
C VAL A 132 -16.87 -10.90 -10.39
N SER A 133 -16.47 -11.14 -9.14
CA SER A 133 -16.92 -10.41 -7.96
C SER A 133 -15.87 -9.39 -7.55
N VAL A 134 -16.28 -8.14 -7.34
CA VAL A 134 -15.43 -7.06 -6.80
C VAL A 134 -15.95 -6.66 -5.42
N GLN A 135 -15.12 -6.81 -4.39
CA GLN A 135 -15.45 -6.52 -3.00
C GLN A 135 -14.49 -5.48 -2.43
N ASP A 136 -15.02 -4.44 -1.78
CA ASP A 136 -14.22 -3.55 -0.93
C ASP A 136 -13.89 -4.28 0.38
N ILE A 137 -12.61 -4.52 0.62
CA ILE A 137 -12.11 -5.22 1.80
C ILE A 137 -11.30 -4.28 2.72
N SER A 138 -11.39 -2.97 2.51
CA SER A 138 -10.54 -1.96 3.16
C SER A 138 -10.63 -1.99 4.69
N GLU A 139 -11.83 -2.23 5.23
CA GLU A 139 -12.06 -2.31 6.69
C GLU A 139 -11.69 -3.67 7.30
N SER A 140 -11.67 -4.72 6.48
CA SER A 140 -11.38 -6.09 6.94
C SER A 140 -9.89 -6.43 6.94
N LEU A 141 -9.07 -5.64 6.24
CA LEU A 141 -7.65 -5.87 6.03
C LEU A 141 -6.82 -4.65 6.43
N GLY A 142 -6.09 -4.78 7.54
CA GLY A 142 -5.06 -3.84 7.96
C GLY A 142 -3.77 -4.03 7.17
N ALA A 143 -3.00 -2.95 7.04
CA ALA A 143 -1.73 -2.97 6.32
C ALA A 143 -0.68 -2.08 7.02
N LEU A 144 0.52 -2.63 7.22
CA LEU A 144 1.68 -1.92 7.74
C LEU A 144 2.81 -1.94 6.71
N ALA A 145 3.51 -0.83 6.53
CA ALA A 145 4.78 -0.80 5.80
C ALA A 145 5.93 -0.79 6.82
N LEU A 146 6.79 -1.79 6.76
CA LEU A 146 8.05 -1.83 7.49
C LEU A 146 9.20 -1.54 6.52
N GLN A 147 9.74 -0.34 6.60
CA GLN A 147 10.67 0.21 5.60
C GLN A 147 12.03 0.50 6.26
N GLY A 148 13.13 0.32 5.53
CA GLY A 148 14.49 0.57 6.00
C GLY A 148 15.38 -0.68 6.08
N PRO A 149 16.70 -0.51 6.21
CA PRO A 149 17.68 -1.59 6.10
C PRO A 149 17.49 -2.73 7.11
N ALA A 150 16.95 -2.45 8.30
CA ALA A 150 16.70 -3.46 9.33
C ALA A 150 15.37 -4.22 9.16
N SER A 151 14.48 -3.78 8.25
CA SER A 151 13.14 -4.36 8.04
C SER A 151 13.17 -5.88 7.84
N ARG A 152 14.13 -6.38 7.05
CA ARG A 152 14.29 -7.82 6.80
C ARG A 152 14.67 -8.59 8.06
N ALA A 153 15.62 -8.09 8.83
CA ALA A 153 16.11 -8.77 10.03
C ALA A 153 14.99 -8.91 11.08
N ILE A 154 14.23 -7.83 11.27
CA ILE A 154 13.06 -7.80 12.15
C ILE A 154 12.04 -8.86 11.72
N LEU A 155 11.60 -8.83 10.45
CA LEU A 155 10.61 -9.79 9.97
C LEU A 155 11.10 -11.23 10.03
N GLN A 156 12.36 -11.47 9.68
CA GLN A 156 12.92 -12.82 9.71
C GLN A 156 13.00 -13.38 11.14
N SER A 157 13.31 -12.55 12.14
CA SER A 157 13.34 -12.98 13.55
C SER A 157 11.98 -13.43 14.11
N MET A 158 10.89 -13.08 13.41
CA MET A 158 9.53 -13.40 13.81
C MET A 158 8.88 -14.46 12.91
N SER A 159 9.51 -14.80 11.79
CA SER A 159 8.92 -15.67 10.77
C SER A 159 9.62 -17.00 10.65
N ASP A 160 8.82 -18.06 10.58
CA ASP A 160 9.29 -19.40 10.20
C ASP A 160 9.55 -19.52 8.69
N THR A 161 9.06 -18.55 7.90
CA THR A 161 9.28 -18.48 6.45
C THR A 161 10.56 -17.69 6.15
N ASP A 162 11.37 -18.17 5.20
CA ASP A 162 12.56 -17.45 4.72
C ASP A 162 12.15 -16.26 3.83
N LEU A 163 12.00 -15.09 4.46
CA LEU A 163 11.65 -13.83 3.81
C LEU A 163 12.86 -13.16 3.14
N GLY A 164 14.08 -13.66 3.39
CA GLY A 164 15.30 -13.20 2.74
C GLY A 164 15.33 -13.51 1.24
N LYS A 165 14.66 -14.58 0.81
CA LYS A 165 14.53 -14.98 -0.60
C LYS A 165 13.40 -14.28 -1.34
N LEU A 166 12.57 -13.49 -0.65
CA LEU A 166 11.47 -12.78 -1.28
C LEU A 166 12.03 -11.69 -2.22
N ARG A 167 11.83 -11.88 -3.52
CA ARG A 167 12.27 -10.92 -4.55
C ARG A 167 11.40 -9.67 -4.52
N TYR A 168 11.94 -8.56 -5.02
CA TYR A 168 11.20 -7.30 -5.13
C TYR A 168 9.91 -7.49 -5.95
N PHE A 169 8.82 -6.82 -5.55
CA PHE A 169 7.47 -7.02 -6.11
C PHE A 169 6.95 -8.46 -6.05
N ARG A 170 7.47 -9.30 -5.15
CA ARG A 170 6.88 -10.60 -4.83
C ARG A 170 6.27 -10.59 -3.45
N MET A 171 5.32 -11.48 -3.25
CA MET A 171 4.65 -11.71 -1.97
C MET A 171 4.61 -13.19 -1.62
N THR A 172 4.45 -13.45 -0.33
CA THR A 172 4.28 -14.80 0.23
C THR A 172 3.29 -14.75 1.38
N GLN A 173 2.60 -15.86 1.61
CA GLN A 173 1.95 -16.09 2.90
C GLN A 173 3.03 -16.40 3.93
N ALA A 174 2.85 -15.92 5.17
CA ALA A 174 3.76 -16.15 6.28
C ALA A 174 3.00 -16.18 7.60
N SER A 175 3.68 -16.65 8.63
CA SER A 175 3.27 -16.52 10.02
C SER A 175 4.32 -15.67 10.75
N LEU A 176 3.89 -14.63 11.46
CA LEU A 176 4.75 -13.79 12.30
C LEU A 176 4.37 -14.02 13.76
N ARG A 177 5.18 -14.77 14.51
CA ARG A 177 4.86 -15.24 15.88
C ARG A 177 3.45 -15.87 15.98
N GLY A 178 3.08 -16.70 15.01
CA GLY A 178 1.77 -17.36 14.96
C GLY A 178 0.64 -16.53 14.34
N ILE A 179 0.89 -15.27 13.94
CA ILE A 179 -0.10 -14.40 13.30
C ILE A 179 -0.05 -14.61 11.78
N PRO A 180 -1.13 -15.09 11.15
CA PRO A 180 -1.16 -15.28 9.70
C PRO A 180 -1.20 -13.93 8.98
N VAL A 181 -0.26 -13.74 8.05
CA VAL A 181 -0.12 -12.51 7.27
C VAL A 181 0.24 -12.84 5.81
N THR A 182 -0.04 -11.89 4.92
CA THR A 182 0.66 -11.84 3.63
C THR A 182 1.77 -10.80 3.73
N VAL A 183 2.98 -11.15 3.29
CA VAL A 183 4.12 -10.22 3.24
C VAL A 183 4.48 -10.00 1.78
N SER A 184 4.56 -8.74 1.36
CA SER A 184 5.08 -8.34 0.05
C SER A 184 6.37 -7.55 0.21
N ARG A 185 7.36 -7.79 -0.66
CA ARG A 185 8.56 -6.95 -0.74
C ARG A 185 8.27 -5.77 -1.66
N THR A 186 7.51 -4.83 -1.11
CA THR A 186 7.04 -3.58 -1.71
C THR A 186 7.22 -2.45 -0.70
N GLY A 187 7.17 -1.21 -1.18
CA GLY A 187 7.44 -0.05 -0.36
C GLY A 187 7.36 1.24 -1.14
N TYR A 188 7.25 2.35 -0.40
CA TYR A 188 7.04 3.68 -0.94
C TYR A 188 8.12 4.68 -0.45
N THR A 189 9.32 4.18 -0.14
CA THR A 189 10.45 4.99 0.39
C THR A 189 11.73 4.92 -0.44
N GLY A 190 11.78 4.03 -1.45
CA GLY A 190 12.99 3.73 -2.22
C GLY A 190 14.00 2.80 -1.53
N ASP A 191 13.80 2.49 -0.25
CA ASP A 191 14.67 1.58 0.52
C ASP A 191 14.23 0.12 0.43
N LEU A 192 15.04 -0.77 1.02
CA LEU A 192 14.57 -2.10 1.38
C LEU A 192 13.36 -1.98 2.30
N GLY A 193 12.25 -2.62 1.95
CA GLY A 193 11.06 -2.62 2.77
C GLY A 193 10.09 -3.73 2.40
N TYR A 194 9.10 -3.89 3.28
CA TYR A 194 8.05 -4.87 3.16
C TYR A 194 6.71 -4.24 3.56
N GLU A 195 5.63 -4.72 2.95
CA GLU A 195 4.27 -4.45 3.38
C GLU A 195 3.64 -5.72 3.94
N ILE A 196 2.97 -5.59 5.07
CA ILE A 196 2.45 -6.69 5.86
C ILE A 196 0.93 -6.52 5.94
N TRP A 197 0.21 -7.48 5.38
CA TRP A 197 -1.23 -7.46 5.25
C TRP A 197 -1.84 -8.45 6.24
N VAL A 198 -2.75 -7.97 7.09
CA VAL A 198 -3.29 -8.75 8.21
C VAL A 198 -4.79 -8.52 8.34
N GLY A 199 -5.54 -9.56 8.74
CA GLY A 199 -6.94 -9.38 9.10
C GLY A 199 -7.08 -8.44 10.30
N THR A 200 -8.01 -7.49 10.23
CA THR A 200 -8.24 -6.47 11.28
C THR A 200 -8.29 -7.02 12.71
N PRO A 201 -8.91 -8.20 13.00
CA PRO A 201 -8.92 -8.76 14.37
C PRO A 201 -7.54 -9.11 14.96
N LYS A 202 -6.48 -9.17 14.14
CA LYS A 202 -5.10 -9.47 14.57
C LYS A 202 -4.17 -8.27 14.44
N ALA A 203 -4.67 -7.10 14.04
CA ALA A 203 -3.88 -5.91 13.78
C ALA A 203 -3.05 -5.46 14.99
N ILE A 204 -3.70 -5.24 16.14
CA ILE A 204 -3.00 -4.79 17.36
C ILE A 204 -1.94 -5.80 17.82
N ALA A 205 -2.25 -7.10 17.78
CA ALA A 205 -1.29 -8.15 18.11
C ALA A 205 -0.08 -8.14 17.18
N LEU A 206 -0.28 -7.89 15.88
CA LEU A 206 0.81 -7.78 14.91
C LEU A 206 1.67 -6.55 15.20
N TRP A 207 1.05 -5.39 15.48
CA TRP A 207 1.77 -4.16 15.82
C TRP A 207 2.70 -4.36 17.01
N ASP A 208 2.15 -4.88 18.11
CA ASP A 208 2.91 -5.10 19.35
C ASP A 208 4.08 -6.06 19.11
N ALA A 209 3.84 -7.14 18.36
CA ALA A 209 4.85 -8.11 18.01
C ALA A 209 5.98 -7.50 17.15
N LEU A 210 5.66 -6.63 16.19
CA LEU A 210 6.64 -5.94 15.34
C LEU A 210 7.47 -4.92 16.14
N ILE A 211 6.83 -4.12 16.98
CA ILE A 211 7.53 -3.13 17.83
C ILE A 211 8.48 -3.85 18.81
N GLU A 212 8.01 -4.92 19.47
CA GLU A 212 8.84 -5.68 20.40
C GLU A 212 10.07 -6.28 19.69
N ALA A 213 9.87 -7.00 18.58
CA ALA A 213 10.96 -7.62 17.84
C ALA A 213 11.90 -6.58 17.19
N GLY A 214 11.36 -5.42 16.81
CA GLY A 214 12.11 -4.34 16.19
C GLY A 214 12.83 -3.42 17.16
N THR A 215 12.53 -3.48 18.46
CA THR A 215 13.13 -2.60 19.48
C THR A 215 14.67 -2.66 19.48
N PRO A 216 15.33 -3.85 19.44
CA PRO A 216 16.79 -3.93 19.35
C PRO A 216 17.37 -3.35 18.06
N TYR A 217 16.54 -3.18 17.02
CA TYR A 217 16.92 -2.65 15.72
C TYR A 217 16.57 -1.17 15.56
N GLY A 218 16.05 -0.51 16.60
CA GLY A 218 15.64 0.89 16.53
C GLY A 218 14.42 1.14 15.65
N ILE A 219 13.47 0.17 15.63
CA ILE A 219 12.18 0.36 14.95
C ILE A 219 11.49 1.62 15.47
N THR A 220 10.99 2.45 14.56
CA THR A 220 10.34 3.72 14.90
C THR A 220 9.03 3.86 14.12
N PRO A 221 7.88 4.12 14.77
CA PRO A 221 6.67 4.50 14.06
C PRO A 221 6.92 5.77 13.24
N ALA A 222 6.49 5.80 11.97
CA ALA A 222 6.68 6.95 11.09
C ALA A 222 5.35 7.40 10.46
N GLY A 223 5.18 8.73 10.41
CA GLY A 223 4.02 9.42 9.89
C GLY A 223 4.22 9.86 8.43
N MET A 224 3.20 10.56 7.93
CA MET A 224 3.13 10.95 6.52
C MET A 224 4.23 11.95 6.10
N LEU A 225 4.74 12.79 7.00
CA LEU A 225 5.75 13.80 6.64
C LEU A 225 7.10 13.17 6.31
N ALA A 226 7.55 12.21 7.12
CA ALA A 226 8.77 11.45 6.82
C ALA A 226 8.61 10.61 5.54
N LEU A 227 7.42 10.04 5.33
CA LEU A 227 7.10 9.30 4.11
C LEU A 227 7.15 10.19 2.86
N ASP A 228 6.61 11.40 2.93
CA ASP A 228 6.56 12.33 1.79
C ASP A 228 7.97 12.77 1.35
N ILE A 229 8.88 12.97 2.29
CA ILE A 229 10.30 13.21 1.94
C ILE A 229 10.89 11.98 1.26
N ALA A 230 10.70 10.79 1.86
CA ALA A 230 11.33 9.57 1.36
C ALA A 230 10.85 9.18 -0.04
N ARG A 231 9.55 9.36 -0.33
CA ARG A 231 8.98 9.08 -1.65
C ARG A 231 9.45 10.07 -2.72
N ILE A 232 9.63 11.35 -2.36
CA ILE A 232 10.17 12.37 -3.28
C ILE A 232 11.61 12.01 -3.66
N GLU A 233 12.45 11.68 -2.68
CA GLU A 233 13.84 11.25 -2.91
C GLU A 233 13.91 9.98 -3.77
N ALA A 234 12.91 9.11 -3.68
CA ALA A 234 12.79 7.90 -4.50
C ALA A 234 12.19 8.13 -5.90
N GLY A 235 11.70 9.34 -6.20
CA GLY A 235 11.03 9.65 -7.47
C GLY A 235 9.65 9.02 -7.62
N LEU A 236 8.93 8.78 -6.51
CA LEU A 236 7.61 8.16 -6.51
C LEU A 236 6.50 9.22 -6.49
N MET A 237 5.51 9.04 -7.36
CA MET A 237 4.41 9.98 -7.55
C MET A 237 3.28 9.77 -6.54
N LEU A 238 2.69 10.89 -6.13
CA LEU A 238 1.56 10.99 -5.23
C LEU A 238 0.40 11.72 -5.92
N MET A 239 -0.75 11.05 -5.96
CA MET A 239 -2.02 11.63 -6.38
C MET A 239 -2.32 12.96 -5.67
N ASP A 240 -2.93 13.91 -6.39
CA ASP A 240 -3.29 15.26 -5.94
C ASP A 240 -2.08 16.16 -5.60
N VAL A 241 -0.85 15.67 -5.81
CA VAL A 241 0.40 16.43 -5.66
C VAL A 241 1.15 16.48 -6.98
N ASP A 242 1.50 15.32 -7.53
CA ASP A 242 2.29 15.23 -8.77
C ASP A 242 1.40 15.17 -10.02
N TYR A 243 0.16 14.70 -9.88
CA TYR A 243 -0.84 14.74 -10.94
C TYR A 243 -2.24 14.94 -10.38
N VAL A 244 -3.13 15.52 -11.18
CA VAL A 244 -4.56 15.64 -10.85
C VAL A 244 -5.29 14.45 -11.48
N PRO A 245 -6.01 13.62 -10.69
CA PRO A 245 -6.89 12.59 -11.21
C PRO A 245 -7.84 13.13 -12.26
N ALA A 246 -8.00 12.42 -13.39
CA ALA A 246 -8.91 12.85 -14.45
C ALA A 246 -10.35 13.08 -13.96
N ARG A 247 -10.79 12.33 -12.93
CA ARG A 247 -12.10 12.52 -12.26
C ARG A 247 -12.24 13.82 -11.46
N LYS A 248 -11.13 14.44 -11.06
CA LYS A 248 -11.09 15.67 -10.25
C LYS A 248 -10.66 16.89 -11.07
N ALA A 249 -10.13 16.68 -12.28
CA ALA A 249 -9.70 17.76 -13.15
C ALA A 249 -10.89 18.64 -13.57
N LEU A 250 -10.70 19.96 -13.52
CA LEU A 250 -11.70 20.95 -13.92
C LEU A 250 -11.60 21.32 -15.41
N ILE A 251 -10.39 21.19 -15.97
CA ILE A 251 -10.07 21.47 -17.37
C ILE A 251 -9.15 20.38 -17.92
N GLU A 252 -9.20 20.16 -19.24
CA GLU A 252 -8.44 19.10 -19.91
C GLU A 252 -6.93 19.19 -19.67
N SER A 253 -6.35 20.39 -19.62
CA SER A 253 -4.92 20.59 -19.41
C SER A 253 -4.42 20.19 -18.01
N GLN A 254 -5.31 19.89 -17.06
CA GLN A 254 -4.95 19.32 -15.76
C GLN A 254 -4.87 17.79 -15.79
N THR A 255 -5.36 17.15 -16.85
CA THR A 255 -5.31 15.70 -17.00
C THR A 255 -4.00 15.27 -17.63
N SER A 256 -3.48 14.12 -17.18
CA SER A 256 -2.23 13.57 -17.70
C SER A 256 -2.43 12.13 -18.12
N SER A 257 -1.76 11.73 -19.20
CA SER A 257 -1.58 10.33 -19.61
C SER A 257 -0.41 9.70 -18.87
N PRO A 258 -0.29 8.37 -18.83
CA PRO A 258 0.89 7.71 -18.26
C PRO A 258 2.22 8.19 -18.90
N PHE A 259 2.22 8.53 -20.19
CA PHE A 259 3.41 9.03 -20.88
C PHE A 259 3.85 10.41 -20.38
N GLU A 260 2.90 11.29 -20.08
CA GLU A 260 3.18 12.63 -19.53
C GLU A 260 3.68 12.57 -18.07
N LEU A 261 3.40 11.47 -17.37
CA LEU A 261 3.81 11.20 -15.99
C LEU A 261 5.05 10.30 -15.89
N ASP A 262 5.79 10.10 -16.98
CA ASP A 262 6.96 9.21 -17.06
C ASP A 262 6.67 7.74 -16.63
N LEU A 263 5.43 7.30 -16.83
CA LEU A 263 4.97 5.93 -16.62
C LEU A 263 4.86 5.11 -17.91
N ALA A 264 5.59 5.49 -18.97
CA ALA A 264 5.58 4.74 -20.23
C ALA A 264 5.97 3.25 -20.05
N TRP A 265 6.77 2.94 -19.04
CA TRP A 265 7.21 1.58 -18.70
C TRP A 265 6.09 0.70 -18.08
N THR A 266 4.93 1.27 -17.78
CA THR A 266 3.75 0.55 -17.27
C THR A 266 2.67 0.33 -18.32
N VAL A 267 2.89 0.72 -19.59
CA VAL A 267 1.91 0.61 -20.68
C VAL A 267 2.39 -0.39 -21.72
#